data_AF-A0A1J4Z0A1-F1
#
_entry.id   AF-A0A1J4Z0A1-F1
#
_cell.length_a   1.000
_cell.length_b   1.000
_cell.length_c   1.000
_cell.angle_alpha   90.00
_cell.angle_beta   90.00
_cell.angle_gamma   90.00
#
_symmetry.space_group_name_H-M   'P 1'
#
loop_
_entity.id
_entity.type
_entity.pdbx_description
1 polymer ?
#
loop_
_entity_poly.entity_id
_entity_poly.type
_entity_poly.pdbx_seq_one_letter_code
_entity_poly.pdbx_strand_id
1 'polypeptide(L)' 'MRNFIIILVMFVTILGPSAVIAAIGYASIRALGRNPSSAPKILLAMIIALIFAESIAVIALLVLFQLFGR' A
#
# COMPACT_ATOMS: atom_id res chain seq x y z
N MET A 1 3.99 23.48 -15.22
CA MET A 1 4.49 22.10 -15.47
C MET A 1 4.89 21.38 -14.19
N ARG A 2 5.68 21.98 -13.29
CA ARG A 2 6.10 21.35 -12.01
C ARG A 2 4.95 20.76 -11.19
N ASN A 3 3.88 21.51 -10.94
CA ASN A 3 2.73 21.04 -10.14
C ASN A 3 2.02 19.84 -10.78
N PHE A 4 1.96 19.79 -12.11
CA PHE A 4 1.37 18.66 -12.83
C PHE A 4 2.19 17.38 -12.63
N ILE A 5 3.52 17.48 -12.68
CA ILE A 5 4.43 16.34 -12.41
C ILE A 5 4.26 15.83 -10.97
N ILE A 6 4.18 16.74 -9.99
CA ILE A 6 3.98 16.36 -8.58
C ILE A 6 2.67 15.59 -8.40
N ILE A 7 1.56 16.10 -8.97
CA ILE A 7 0.26 15.43 -8.91
C ILE A 7 0.32 14.05 -9.56
N LEU A 8 0.96 13.94 -10.73
CA LEU A 8 1.11 12.67 -11.44
C LEU A 8 1.89 11.65 -10.61
N VAL A 9 3.02 12.05 -10.04
CA VAL A 9 3.85 11.14 -9.24
C VAL A 9 3.13 10.73 -7.96
N MET A 10 2.45 11.66 -7.28
CA MET A 10 1.62 11.33 -6.10
C MET A 10 0.53 10.32 -6.46
N PHE A 11 -0.16 10.54 -7.57
CA PHE A 11 -1.23 9.64 -8.02
C PHE A 11 -0.71 8.22 -8.28
N VAL A 12 0.38 8.09 -9.04
CA VAL A 12 0.99 6.79 -9.32
C VAL A 12 1.50 6.12 -8.03
N THR A 13 2.06 6.90 -7.11
CA THR A 13 2.58 6.39 -5.84
C THR A 13 1.47 5.85 -4.93
N ILE A 14 0.27 6.43 -4.97
CA ILE A 14 -0.88 5.98 -4.16
C ILE A 14 -1.59 4.77 -4.79
N LEU A 15 -1.60 4.68 -6.12
CA LEU A 15 -2.26 3.59 -6.83
C LEU A 15 -1.68 2.20 -6.49
N GLY A 16 -0.35 2.09 -6.38
CA GLY A 16 0.32 0.83 -6.05
C GLY A 16 -0.13 0.24 -4.71
N PRO A 17 0.07 0.95 -3.59
CA PRO A 17 -0.38 0.54 -2.26
C PRO A 17 -1.89 0.29 -2.21
N SER A 18 -2.70 1.14 -2.85
CA SER A 18 -4.15 0.96 -2.90
C SER A 18 -4.54 -0.38 -3.56
N ALA A 19 -3.86 -0.77 -4.64
CA ALA A 19 -4.09 -2.05 -5.30
C ALA A 19 -3.67 -3.23 -4.42
N VAL A 20 -2.54 -3.11 -3.70
CA VAL A 20 -2.10 -4.13 -2.75
C VAL A 20 -3.09 -4.28 -1.59
N ILE A 21 -3.56 -3.16 -1.00
CA ILE A 21 -4.57 -3.15 0.05
C ILE A 21 -5.85 -3.86 -0.42
N ALA A 22 -6.34 -3.54 -1.62
CA ALA A 22 -7.53 -4.17 -2.17
C ALA A 22 -7.34 -5.69 -2.38
N ALA A 23 -6.23 -6.10 -2.97
CA ALA A 23 -5.93 -7.50 -3.25
C ALA A 23 -5.77 -8.32 -1.96
N ILE A 24 -4.99 -7.81 -0.99
CA ILE A 24 -4.74 -8.48 0.28
C ILE A 24 -6.01 -8.51 1.13
N GLY A 25 -6.78 -7.43 1.20
CA GLY A 25 -8.05 -7.39 1.92
C GLY A 25 -9.04 -8.42 1.38
N TYR A 26 -9.21 -8.47 0.06
CA TYR A 26 -10.06 -9.46 -0.60
C TYR A 26 -9.61 -10.90 -0.32
N ALA A 27 -8.31 -11.19 -0.50
CA ALA A 27 -7.76 -12.51 -0.27
C ALA A 27 -7.89 -12.94 1.20
N SER A 28 -7.67 -12.02 2.14
CA SER A 28 -7.75 -12.29 3.58
C SER A 28 -9.18 -12.63 4.02
N ILE A 29 -10.16 -11.85 3.55
CA ILE A 29 -11.59 -12.12 3.83
C ILE A 29 -12.01 -13.47 3.24
N ARG A 30 -11.61 -13.76 2.00
CA ARG A 30 -11.94 -15.03 1.33
C ARG A 30 -11.29 -16.24 2.01
N ALA A 31 -10.05 -16.12 2.45
CA ALA A 31 -9.35 -17.17 3.21
C ALA A 31 -10.01 -17.40 4.57
N LEU A 32 -10.37 -16.32 5.28
CA LEU A 32 -11.03 -16.41 6.57
C LEU A 32 -12.43 -17.04 6.47
N GLY A 33 -13.19 -16.71 5.43
CA GLY A 33 -14.48 -17.33 5.15
C GLY A 33 -14.40 -18.84 4.88
N ARG A 34 -13.26 -19.34 4.39
CA ARG A 34 -13.02 -20.79 4.21
C ARG A 34 -12.53 -21.48 5.47
N ASN A 35 -11.77 -20.79 6.31
CA ASN A 35 -11.27 -21.34 7.57
C ASN A 35 -11.11 -20.26 8.66
N PRO A 36 -12.13 -20.05 9.50
CA PRO A 36 -12.09 -19.04 10.57
C PRO A 36 -10.98 -19.26 11.60
N SER A 37 -10.57 -20.50 11.83
CA SER A 37 -9.50 -20.83 12.79
C SER A 37 -8.11 -20.29 12.38
N SER A 38 -7.93 -19.91 11.11
CA SER A 38 -6.68 -19.35 10.59
C SER A 38 -6.52 -17.85 10.80
N ALA A 39 -7.49 -17.18 11.43
CA ALA A 39 -7.49 -15.72 11.63
C ALA A 39 -6.16 -15.15 12.17
N PRO A 40 -5.55 -15.72 13.23
CA PRO A 40 -4.32 -15.15 13.81
C PRO A 40 -3.15 -15.17 12.82
N LYS A 41 -3.05 -16.22 12.00
CA LYS A 41 -1.98 -16.38 11.00
C LYS A 41 -2.19 -15.45 9.81
N ILE A 42 -3.43 -15.32 9.34
CA ILE A 42 -3.80 -14.45 8.21
C ILE A 42 -3.59 -12.98 8.59
N LEU A 43 -4.03 -12.57 9.78
CA LEU A 43 -3.87 -11.20 10.26
C LEU A 43 -2.40 -10.77 10.29
N LEU A 44 -1.53 -11.61 10.85
CA LEU A 44 -0.10 -11.33 10.91
C LEU A 44 0.51 -11.17 9.51
N ALA A 45 0.23 -12.10 8.60
CA ALA A 45 0.72 -12.04 7.23
C ALA A 45 0.20 -10.80 6.47
N MET A 46 -1.08 -10.48 6.65
CA MET A 46 -1.72 -9.29 6.09
C MET A 46 -1.04 -8.01 6.58
N ILE A 47 -0.86 -7.85 7.89
CA ILE A 47 -0.22 -6.67 8.47
C ILE A 47 1.19 -6.49 7.90
N ILE A 48 1.99 -7.57 7.85
CA ILE A 48 3.35 -7.52 7.31
C ILE A 48 3.32 -7.07 5.84
N ALA A 49 2.46 -7.67 5.01
CA ALA A 49 2.35 -7.31 3.59
C ALA A 49 1.95 -5.85 3.39
N LEU A 50 0.98 -5.36 4.16
CA LEU A 50 0.53 -3.96 4.11
C LEU A 50 1.62 -2.99 4.57
N ILE A 51 2.34 -3.29 5.64
CA ILE A 51 3.46 -2.47 6.12
C ILE A 51 4.55 -2.35 5.05
N PHE A 52 4.90 -3.45 4.37
CA PHE A 52 5.88 -3.40 3.29
C PHE A 52 5.39 -2.55 2.11
N ALA A 53 4.12 -2.69 1.71
CA ALA A 53 3.54 -1.88 0.64
C ALA A 53 3.51 -0.39 0.98
N GLU A 54 3.08 -0.04 2.19
CA GLU A 54 3.06 1.34 2.67
C GLU A 54 4.47 1.92 2.83
N SER A 55 5.45 1.11 3.26
CA SER A 55 6.84 1.57 3.38
C SER A 55 7.42 2.04 2.03
N ILE A 56 7.11 1.32 0.94
CA ILE A 56 7.50 1.72 -0.41
C ILE A 56 6.85 3.05 -0.79
N ALA A 57 5.56 3.21 -0.49
CA ALA A 57 4.81 4.43 -0.76
C ALA A 57 5.41 5.64 -0.02
N VAL A 58 5.68 5.47 1.27
CA VAL A 58 6.25 6.51 2.13
C VAL A 58 7.62 6.92 1.61
N ILE A 59 8.51 5.97 1.27
CA ILE A 59 9.83 6.28 0.72
C ILE A 59 9.71 7.07 -0.59
N ALA A 60 8.82 6.66 -1.50
CA ALA A 60 8.59 7.36 -2.77
C ALA A 60 8.08 8.80 -2.56
N LEU A 61 7.14 9.01 -1.64
CA LEU A 61 6.67 10.34 -1.27
C LEU A 61 7.77 11.19 -0.63
N LEU A 62 8.62 10.59 0.21
CA LEU A 62 9.72 11.29 0.88
C LEU A 62 10.76 11.78 -0.15
N VAL A 63 11.10 10.93 -1.14
CA VAL A 63 11.96 11.32 -2.27
C VAL A 63 11.32 12.44 -3.10
N LEU A 64 10.00 12.36 -3.35
CA LEU A 64 9.27 13.41 -4.06
C LEU A 64 9.34 14.75 -3.32
N PHE A 65 9.08 14.76 -2.01
CA PHE A 65 9.20 15.96 -1.18
C PHE A 65 10.65 16.47 -1.11
N GLN A 66 11.65 15.59 -1.05
CA GLN A 66 13.06 16.02 -1.06
C GLN A 66 13.46 16.67 -2.38
N LEU A 67 12.90 16.19 -3.50
CA LEU A 67 13.22 16.72 -4.83
C LEU A 67 12.50 18.03 -5.14
N PHE A 68 11.25 18.19 -4.69
CA PHE A 68 10.38 19.32 -5.05
C PHE A 68 9.97 20.24 -3.90
N GLY A 69 10.36 19.94 -2.66
CA GLY A 69 9.97 20.67 -1.45
C GLY A 69 10.76 21.95 -1.17
N ARG A 70 11.34 22.57 -2.21
CA ARG A 70 11.94 23.91 -2.13
C ARG A 70 10.96 24.95 -2.64
#